data_AF-A0A926VXE6-F1
#
_entry.id   AF-A0A926VXE6-F1
#
_cell.length_a   1.000
_cell.length_b   1.000
_cell.length_c   1.000
_cell.angle_alpha   90.00
_cell.angle_beta   90.00
_cell.angle_gamma   90.00
#
_symmetry.space_group_name_H-M   'P 1'
#
loop_
_entity.id
_entity.type
_entity.pdbx_description
1 polymer ?
#
loop_
_entity_poly.entity_id
_entity_poly.type
_entity_poly.pdbx_seq_one_letter_code
_entity_poly.pdbx_strand_id
1 'polypeptide(L)'
;MSRKPKAVPLSKIEDIQTSLKQKAATPKTISLSDLVLSLAKPIQDMLDAGYSYEDVSDVFKGHGVELAASGLKSFHKKASTSTDNNLSNSSSDKAVEESVNSDSEPESTDSSTT
;
A
#
# COMPACT_ATOMS: atom_id res chain seq x y z
N MET A 1 -12.41 27.43 15.76
CA MET A 1 -11.32 28.36 16.16
C MET A 1 -10.66 28.92 14.90
N SER A 2 -10.87 30.20 14.58
CA SER A 2 -10.23 30.85 13.43
C SER A 2 -8.77 31.18 13.77
N ARG A 3 -7.82 30.63 13.00
CA ARG A 3 -6.40 30.97 13.15
C ARG A 3 -6.20 32.38 12.61
N LYS A 4 -5.89 33.36 13.47
CA LYS A 4 -5.49 34.70 13.02
C LYS A 4 -4.16 34.58 12.26
N PRO A 5 -4.05 35.11 11.02
CA PRO A 5 -2.79 35.09 10.29
C PRO A 5 -1.76 35.95 11.06
N LYS A 6 -0.62 35.35 11.41
CA LYS A 6 0.53 36.09 11.91
C LYS A 6 1.15 36.83 10.73
N ALA A 7 1.16 38.16 10.80
CA ALA A 7 1.83 38.99 9.80
C ALA A 7 3.32 38.61 9.73
N VAL A 8 3.78 38.28 8.53
CA VAL A 8 5.17 37.94 8.27
C VAL A 8 5.96 39.25 8.19
N PRO A 9 7.08 39.39 8.92
CA PRO A 9 7.93 40.58 8.82
C PRO A 9 8.43 40.79 7.39
N LEU A 10 8.37 42.03 6.87
CA LEU A 10 8.79 42.35 5.50
C LEU A 10 10.23 41.91 5.20
N SER A 11 11.12 41.94 6.21
CA SER A 11 12.51 41.48 6.10
C SER A 11 12.66 40.00 5.78
N LYS A 12 11.63 39.17 6.03
CA LYS A 12 11.65 37.73 5.77
C LYS A 12 11.01 37.34 4.44
N ILE A 13 10.43 38.29 3.71
CA ILE A 13 9.73 37.99 2.45
C ILE A 13 10.71 37.45 1.41
N GLU A 14 11.90 38.02 1.31
CA GLU A 14 12.96 37.55 0.40
C GLU A 14 13.37 36.12 0.72
N ASP A 15 13.63 35.81 2.00
CA ASP A 15 13.98 34.46 2.46
C ASP A 15 12.86 33.45 2.16
N ILE A 16 11.61 33.84 2.37
CA ILE A 16 10.43 33.00 2.09
C ILE A 16 10.29 32.76 0.59
N GLN A 17 10.46 33.78 -0.25
CA GLN A 17 10.43 33.64 -1.70
C GLN A 17 11.56 32.71 -2.19
N THR A 18 12.76 32.87 -1.66
CA THR A 18 13.91 32.04 -2.00
C THR A 18 13.68 30.58 -1.60
N SER A 19 13.16 30.34 -0.38
CA SER A 19 12.82 29.00 0.10
C SER A 19 11.70 28.35 -0.71
N LEU A 20 10.63 29.11 -1.03
CA LEU A 20 9.55 28.64 -1.88
C LEU A 20 10.04 28.29 -3.28
N LYS A 21 10.89 29.13 -3.89
CA LYS A 21 11.52 28.86 -5.19
C LYS A 21 12.38 27.59 -5.14
N GLN A 22 13.21 27.41 -4.11
CA GLN A 22 14.03 26.21 -3.96
C GLN A 22 13.18 24.93 -3.80
N LYS A 23 12.11 25.00 -3.02
CA LYS A 23 11.17 23.88 -2.84
C LYS A 23 10.36 23.59 -4.10
N ALA A 24 9.99 24.61 -4.87
CA ALA A 24 9.30 24.46 -6.15
C ALA A 24 10.22 23.93 -7.26
N ALA A 25 11.52 24.28 -7.22
CA ALA A 25 12.52 23.83 -8.18
C ALA A 25 12.89 22.34 -8.04
N THR A 26 12.60 21.73 -6.89
CA THR A 26 12.82 20.30 -6.63
C THR A 26 11.48 19.60 -6.41
N PRO A 27 10.72 19.31 -7.48
CA PRO A 27 9.47 18.59 -7.33
C PRO A 27 9.74 17.25 -6.62
N LYS A 28 9.01 16.99 -5.53
CA LYS A 28 9.09 15.70 -4.84
C LYS A 28 8.49 14.65 -5.77
N THR A 29 9.34 13.88 -6.43
CA THR A 29 8.93 12.69 -7.16
C THR A 29 8.58 11.62 -6.14
N ILE A 30 7.30 11.36 -5.93
CA ILE A 30 6.83 10.21 -5.16
C ILE A 30 6.60 9.05 -6.12
N SER A 31 7.03 7.85 -5.75
CA SER A 31 6.75 6.66 -6.55
C SER A 31 5.27 6.27 -6.40
N LEU A 32 4.72 5.57 -7.40
CA LEU A 32 3.34 5.10 -7.34
C LEU A 32 3.11 4.14 -6.16
N SER A 33 4.12 3.32 -5.83
CA SER A 33 4.09 2.45 -4.65
C SER A 33 4.01 3.24 -3.35
N ASP A 34 4.76 4.34 -3.22
CA ASP A 34 4.75 5.17 -2.02
C ASP A 34 3.43 5.93 -1.88
N LEU A 35 2.84 6.36 -3.00
CA LEU A 35 1.51 6.94 -3.02
C LEU A 35 0.47 5.94 -2.50
N VAL A 36 0.44 4.72 -3.04
CA VAL A 36 -0.49 3.66 -2.60
C VAL A 36 -0.25 3.29 -1.13
N LEU A 37 1.02 3.23 -0.70
CA LEU A 37 1.39 3.00 0.71
C LEU A 37 0.83 4.09 1.62
N SER A 38 0.97 5.36 1.24
CA SER A 38 0.46 6.50 2.02
C SER A 38 -1.08 6.52 2.13
N LEU A 39 -1.76 5.86 1.20
CA LEU A 39 -3.21 5.74 1.12
C LEU A 39 -3.73 4.35 1.54
N ALA A 40 -2.88 3.49 2.10
CA ALA A 40 -3.25 2.10 2.40
C ALA A 40 -4.49 1.99 3.30
N LYS A 41 -4.60 2.83 4.34
CA LYS A 41 -5.77 2.83 5.22
C LYS A 41 -7.06 3.26 4.49
N PRO A 42 -7.11 4.42 3.80
CA PRO A 42 -8.26 4.77 2.97
C PRO A 42 -8.65 3.70 1.94
N ILE A 43 -7.67 3.03 1.32
CA ILE A 43 -7.92 1.93 0.38
C ILE A 43 -8.58 0.76 1.11
N GLN A 44 -8.06 0.35 2.27
CA GLN A 44 -8.64 -0.72 3.08
C GLN A 44 -10.07 -0.37 3.52
N ASP A 45 -10.32 0.87 3.96
CA ASP A 45 -11.66 1.32 4.37
C ASP A 45 -12.67 1.21 3.20
N MET A 46 -12.25 1.45 1.96
CA MET A 46 -13.08 1.22 0.77
C MET A 46 -13.34 -0.27 0.54
N LEU A 47 -12.32 -1.12 0.65
CA LEU A 47 -12.49 -2.57 0.49
C LEU A 47 -13.44 -3.15 1.54
N ASP A 48 -13.33 -2.67 2.78
CA ASP A 48 -14.18 -3.09 3.91
C ASP A 48 -15.63 -2.62 3.73
N ALA A 49 -15.85 -1.52 3.01
CA ALA A 49 -17.17 -1.05 2.61
C ALA A 49 -17.75 -1.83 1.40
N GLY A 50 -17.01 -2.79 0.84
CA GLY A 50 -17.45 -3.67 -0.24
C GLY A 50 -17.08 -3.20 -1.65
N TYR A 51 -16.25 -2.17 -1.79
CA TYR A 51 -15.71 -1.76 -3.09
C TYR A 51 -14.65 -2.76 -3.58
N SER A 52 -14.57 -2.94 -4.90
CA SER A 52 -13.53 -3.74 -5.54
C SER A 52 -12.25 -2.92 -5.80
N TYR A 53 -11.13 -3.59 -6.12
CA TYR A 53 -9.89 -2.89 -6.49
C TYR A 53 -10.05 -2.10 -7.80
N GLU A 54 -11.00 -2.48 -8.63
CA GLU A 54 -11.40 -1.89 -9.88
C GLU A 54 -12.11 -0.56 -9.62
N ASP A 55 -13.06 -0.55 -8.67
CA ASP A 55 -13.72 0.69 -8.22
C ASP A 55 -12.71 1.67 -7.61
N VAL A 56 -11.78 1.18 -6.79
CA VAL A 56 -10.73 2.03 -6.20
C VAL A 56 -9.80 2.56 -7.31
N SER A 57 -9.40 1.72 -8.27
CA SER A 57 -8.60 2.13 -9.43
C SER A 57 -9.27 3.27 -10.22
N ASP A 58 -10.58 3.22 -10.41
CA ASP A 58 -11.32 4.28 -11.10
C ASP A 58 -11.31 5.61 -10.33
N VAL A 59 -11.31 5.58 -8.99
CA VAL A 59 -11.11 6.79 -8.17
C VAL A 59 -9.72 7.40 -8.42
N PHE A 60 -8.68 6.58 -8.45
CA PHE A 60 -7.32 7.05 -8.79
C PHE A 60 -7.28 7.67 -10.20
N LYS A 61 -7.94 7.06 -11.17
CA LYS A 61 -8.06 7.58 -12.53
C LYS A 61 -8.77 8.94 -12.57
N GLY A 62 -9.81 9.13 -11.76
CA GLY A 62 -10.49 10.43 -11.57
C GLY A 62 -9.58 11.53 -11.02
N HIS A 63 -8.52 11.16 -10.31
CA HIS A 63 -7.49 12.07 -9.80
C HIS A 63 -6.26 12.19 -10.73
N GLY A 64 -6.31 11.61 -11.92
CA GLY A 64 -5.23 11.66 -12.90
C GLY A 64 -4.11 10.65 -12.66
N VAL A 65 -4.35 9.63 -11.83
CA VAL A 65 -3.42 8.53 -11.58
C VAL A 65 -3.92 7.27 -12.27
N GLU A 66 -3.30 6.90 -13.38
CA GLU A 66 -3.65 5.67 -14.10
C GLU A 66 -2.88 4.47 -13.50
N LEU A 67 -3.59 3.66 -12.74
CA LEU A 67 -3.04 2.48 -12.06
C LEU A 67 -4.00 1.31 -12.24
N ALA A 68 -3.54 0.23 -12.87
CA ALA A 68 -4.35 -0.97 -13.01
C ALA A 68 -4.68 -1.58 -11.63
N ALA A 69 -5.89 -2.12 -11.47
CA ALA A 69 -6.35 -2.77 -10.23
C ALA A 69 -5.39 -3.87 -9.74
N SER A 70 -4.79 -4.65 -10.66
CA SER A 70 -3.78 -5.66 -10.33
C SER A 70 -2.51 -5.05 -9.72
N GLY A 71 -2.06 -3.91 -10.24
CA GLY A 71 -0.95 -3.13 -9.70
C GLY A 71 -1.29 -2.54 -8.34
N LEU A 72 -2.46 -1.94 -8.21
CA LEU A 72 -2.98 -1.39 -6.95
C LEU A 72 -3.02 -2.45 -5.85
N LYS A 73 -3.58 -3.63 -6.13
CA LYS A 73 -3.63 -4.75 -5.21
C LYS A 73 -2.23 -5.21 -4.76
N SER A 74 -1.28 -5.27 -5.69
CA SER A 74 0.11 -5.65 -5.39
C SER A 74 0.80 -4.64 -4.47
N PHE A 75 0.68 -3.34 -4.77
CA PHE A 75 1.25 -2.28 -3.93
C PHE A 75 0.59 -2.19 -2.56
N HIS A 76 -0.73 -2.34 -2.51
CA HIS A 76 -1.50 -2.33 -1.26
C HIS A 76 -1.12 -3.51 -0.36
N LYS A 77 -0.97 -4.73 -0.89
CA LYS A 77 -0.53 -5.89 -0.11
C LYS A 77 0.86 -5.68 0.51
N LYS A 78 1.77 -5.04 -0.21
CA LYS A 78 3.11 -4.71 0.30
C LYS A 78 3.04 -3.75 1.49
N ALA A 79 2.11 -2.79 1.46
CA ALA A 79 1.89 -1.86 2.57
C ALA A 79 1.49 -2.56 3.87
N SER A 80 0.62 -3.56 3.80
CA SER A 80 0.21 -4.35 4.96
C SER A 80 1.42 -5.09 5.56
N THR A 81 2.21 -5.78 4.73
CA THR A 81 3.38 -6.55 5.20
C THR A 81 4.54 -5.70 5.74
N SER A 82 4.69 -4.46 5.27
CA SER A 82 5.72 -3.55 5.79
C SER A 82 5.36 -2.94 7.14
N THR A 83 4.07 -2.88 7.48
CA THR A 83 3.62 -2.41 8.79
C THR A 83 3.84 -3.46 9.88
N ASP A 84 3.67 -4.75 9.54
CA ASP A 84 3.84 -5.86 10.49
C ASP A 84 5.31 -6.10 10.91
N ASN A 85 6.27 -5.73 10.07
CA ASN A 85 7.70 -5.85 10.39
C ASN A 85 8.22 -4.78 11.36
N ASN A 86 7.45 -3.72 11.64
CA ASN A 86 7.86 -2.71 12.63
C ASN A 86 7.36 -3.03 14.06
N LEU A 87 6.46 -4.02 14.23
CA LEU A 87 5.93 -4.42 15.54
C LEU A 87 6.55 -5.69 16.14
N SER A 88 7.38 -6.43 15.41
CA SER A 88 7.91 -7.71 15.89
C SER A 88 9.41 -7.64 16.22
N ASN A 89 9.77 -6.87 17.24
CA ASN A 89 11.01 -7.07 17.98
C ASN A 89 10.70 -7.47 19.43
N SER A 90 10.13 -8.67 19.60
CA SER A 90 10.26 -9.44 20.83
C SER A 90 10.07 -10.93 20.56
N SER A 91 11.19 -11.66 20.59
CA SER A 91 11.36 -13.02 21.16
C SER A 91 10.35 -14.11 20.75
N SER A 92 10.71 -15.29 20.25
CA SER A 92 11.91 -16.09 20.50
C SER A 92 12.00 -17.22 19.48
N ASP A 93 13.23 -17.63 19.23
CA ASP A 93 13.70 -18.78 18.47
C ASP A 93 13.01 -20.15 18.70
N LYS A 94 13.16 -20.99 17.66
CA LYS A 94 13.34 -22.46 17.68
C LYS A 94 12.05 -23.31 17.90
N ALA A 95 11.81 -24.44 17.21
CA ALA A 95 12.72 -25.36 16.54
C ALA A 95 11.97 -26.48 15.75
N VAL A 96 12.68 -27.04 14.75
CA VAL A 96 12.78 -28.46 14.31
C VAL A 96 11.66 -29.11 13.45
N GLU A 97 12.09 -29.46 12.22
CA GLU A 97 11.77 -30.60 11.34
C GLU A 97 11.16 -31.87 11.99
N GLU A 98 10.15 -32.49 11.37
CA GLU A 98 10.14 -33.97 11.23
C GLU A 98 9.24 -34.42 10.07
N SER A 99 9.82 -35.32 9.27
CA SER A 99 9.26 -36.01 8.11
C SER A 99 8.07 -36.91 8.44
N VAL A 100 7.19 -37.21 7.48
CA VAL A 100 6.89 -38.60 7.09
C VAL A 100 6.08 -38.65 5.78
N ASN A 101 6.62 -39.45 4.88
CA ASN A 101 6.02 -39.99 3.67
C ASN A 101 4.69 -40.69 3.97
N SER A 102 3.66 -40.46 3.15
CA SER A 102 2.49 -41.35 3.09
C SER A 102 2.05 -41.46 1.64
N ASP A 103 2.75 -42.37 0.99
CA ASP A 103 2.25 -43.25 -0.06
C ASP A 103 0.78 -43.61 0.19
N SER A 104 -0.06 -43.37 -0.81
CA SER A 104 -1.43 -43.88 -0.88
C SER A 104 -1.82 -43.96 -2.34
N GLU A 105 -1.45 -45.07 -2.99
CA GLU A 105 -2.27 -45.62 -4.06
C GLU A 105 -3.69 -45.90 -3.52
N PRO A 106 -4.71 -45.76 -4.37
CA PRO A 106 -5.64 -46.87 -4.43
C PRO A 106 -5.86 -47.43 -5.85
N GLU A 107 -5.88 -48.76 -5.83
CA GLU A 107 -6.17 -49.75 -6.84
C GLU A 107 -7.54 -49.58 -7.54
N SER A 108 -7.55 -50.01 -8.80
CA SER A 108 -8.64 -50.24 -9.77
C SER A 108 -10.03 -50.56 -9.23
N THR A 109 -11.09 -50.06 -9.90
CA THR A 109 -12.26 -50.88 -10.26
C THR A 109 -12.94 -50.39 -11.54
N ASP A 110 -13.34 -51.39 -12.32
CA ASP A 110 -14.09 -51.45 -13.58
C ASP A 110 -15.48 -50.79 -13.52
N SER A 111 -15.90 -50.15 -14.62
CA SER A 111 -17.32 -50.00 -14.98
C SER A 111 -17.48 -49.74 -16.48
N SER A 112 -18.03 -50.77 -17.13
CA SER A 112 -18.58 -50.78 -18.49
C SER A 112 -19.76 -49.82 -18.72
N THR A 113 -20.16 -49.71 -19.99
CA THR A 113 -21.40 -49.13 -20.56
C THR A 113 -21.23 -47.68 -21.04
N THR A 114 -21.26 -47.35 -22.34
CA THR A 114 -22.26 -47.72 -23.38
C THR A 114 -21.63 -47.61 -24.77
#